data_AF-A0AAU8CJ70-F1
#
_entry.id   AF-A0AAU8CJ70-F1
#
_cell.length_a   1.000
_cell.length_b   1.000
_cell.length_c   1.000
_cell.angle_alpha   90.00
_cell.angle_beta   90.00
_cell.angle_gamma   90.00
#
_symmetry.space_group_name_H-M   'P 1'
#
loop_
_entity.id
_entity.type
_entity.pdbx_description
1 polymer ?
#
loop_
_entity_poly.entity_id
_entity_poly.type
_entity_poly.pdbx_seq_one_letter_code
_entity_poly.pdbx_strand_id
1 'polypeptide(L)'
;MGRERQTYSRENALEVRPFLRLFLGALAIENEEERIRTVIIILCAGRLALRANEIQHLHEGWIDWEEGTIRVPAHEPCFCKWCLDSAHGKVADEKGVPKSDLDRSDEDVLEYAYEHQFEPKPNASARVVPFGWSERITAWLLRFFEEYDYVDVGQQQMRNNVRKAARNADGVDPSNLTPHPLRATGATFYADAGLLSKPLRDLLGHSDRAEARRYVRGSGRQLTQRVYELFGREEWAPDAVPEDPGEQFPVACDPRPFAAEIDIDPREGGPAERQERAEAIEDEEESVFNPRRERRPDDVPYTASRHNIPGHVDPDGEGLESPAAEREIVDMDLDEWVEEQNEEQEAVAETADRRESLDEWFSAVTPGIGAMVSTTVAAMQQTWERAKREKAAIEHDPRTAWPSPKRGVKTVALLTVFAGLVGVNLALEGYAPSSVVDLANAPPLLVVGFALGMANVLWQLRDLEEPDATP
;
A
#
# COMPACT_ATOMS: atom_id res chain seq x y z
N MET A 1 -5.43 -31.44 -4.86
CA MET A 1 -5.94 -30.05 -4.84
C MET A 1 -4.74 -29.13 -4.81
N GLY A 2 -4.56 -28.33 -5.86
CA GLY A 2 -3.40 -27.44 -6.01
C GLY A 2 -3.42 -26.35 -4.94
N ARG A 3 -2.27 -26.12 -4.31
CA ARG A 3 -2.03 -25.01 -3.39
C ARG A 3 -2.22 -23.71 -4.18
N GLU A 4 -3.28 -22.96 -3.91
CA GLU A 4 -3.54 -21.69 -4.58
C GLU A 4 -2.44 -20.70 -4.20
N ARG A 5 -1.76 -20.14 -5.21
CA ARG A 5 -0.55 -19.33 -5.06
C ARG A 5 -0.98 -17.96 -4.54
N GLN A 6 -0.42 -17.49 -3.42
CA GLN A 6 -0.68 -16.16 -2.86
C GLN A 6 -0.46 -15.10 -3.96
N THR A 7 -1.53 -14.43 -4.39
CA THR A 7 -1.49 -13.53 -5.55
C THR A 7 -1.05 -12.14 -5.10
N TYR A 8 0.09 -11.66 -5.58
CA TYR A 8 0.65 -10.36 -5.17
C TYR A 8 0.03 -9.19 -5.97
N SER A 9 0.05 -7.96 -5.43
CA SER A 9 -0.51 -6.77 -6.08
C SER A 9 0.02 -6.55 -7.51
N ARG A 10 1.31 -6.79 -7.75
CA ARG A 10 1.93 -6.76 -9.09
C ARG A 10 1.33 -7.78 -10.06
N GLU A 11 0.96 -8.97 -9.61
CA GLU A 11 0.44 -10.03 -10.49
C GLU A 11 -0.95 -9.69 -11.05
N ASN A 12 -1.62 -8.69 -10.45
CA ASN A 12 -2.87 -8.14 -10.93
C ASN A 12 -2.69 -6.87 -11.79
N ALA A 13 -1.45 -6.42 -12.02
CA ALA A 13 -1.18 -5.28 -12.88
C ALA A 13 -1.50 -5.63 -14.34
N LEU A 14 -2.24 -4.75 -15.00
CA LEU A 14 -2.45 -4.81 -16.44
C LEU A 14 -1.16 -4.60 -17.22
N GLU A 15 -0.95 -5.43 -18.24
CA GLU A 15 0.04 -5.16 -19.29
C GLU A 15 -0.34 -3.91 -20.11
N VAL A 16 0.62 -3.42 -20.90
CA VAL A 16 0.48 -2.21 -21.73
C VAL A 16 -0.76 -2.26 -22.63
N ARG A 17 -0.94 -3.35 -23.39
CA ARG A 17 -2.06 -3.47 -24.35
C ARG A 17 -3.43 -3.52 -23.67
N PRO A 18 -3.67 -4.36 -22.65
CA PRO A 18 -4.89 -4.30 -21.84
C PRO A 18 -5.17 -2.92 -21.24
N PHE A 19 -4.14 -2.20 -20.76
CA PHE A 19 -4.32 -0.84 -20.25
C PHE A 19 -4.74 0.15 -21.33
N LEU A 20 -4.11 0.09 -22.53
CA LEU A 20 -4.54 0.89 -23.69
C LEU A 20 -6.00 0.61 -24.04
N ARG A 21 -6.40 -0.67 -24.12
CA ARG A 21 -7.77 -1.03 -24.43
C ARG A 21 -8.76 -0.55 -23.36
N LEU A 22 -8.38 -0.64 -22.08
CA LEU A 22 -9.18 -0.11 -20.98
C LEU A 22 -9.39 1.41 -21.12
N PHE A 23 -8.32 2.16 -21.44
CA PHE A 23 -8.41 3.60 -21.69
C PHE A 23 -9.33 3.91 -22.88
N LEU A 24 -9.18 3.23 -24.01
CA LEU A 24 -10.07 3.38 -25.18
C LEU A 24 -11.52 3.00 -24.84
N GLY A 25 -11.74 1.99 -24.00
CA GLY A 25 -13.06 1.62 -23.51
C GLY A 25 -13.72 2.67 -22.62
N ALA A 26 -12.91 3.45 -21.89
CA ALA A 26 -13.39 4.61 -21.14
C ALA A 26 -13.83 5.74 -22.07
N LEU A 27 -13.05 6.02 -23.12
CA LEU A 27 -13.40 7.01 -24.15
C LEU A 27 -14.71 6.65 -24.88
N ALA A 28 -15.00 5.35 -25.02
CA ALA A 28 -16.24 4.86 -25.62
C ALA A 28 -17.49 5.01 -24.72
N ILE A 29 -17.37 5.58 -23.52
CA ILE A 29 -18.53 5.87 -22.66
C ILE A 29 -19.30 7.06 -23.24
N GLU A 30 -20.57 6.83 -23.59
CA GLU A 30 -21.43 7.83 -24.25
C GLU A 30 -21.73 9.04 -23.37
N ASN A 31 -22.02 8.81 -22.08
CA ASN A 31 -22.26 9.89 -21.13
C ASN A 31 -20.95 10.63 -20.82
N GLU A 32 -20.90 11.92 -21.14
CA GLU A 32 -19.69 12.74 -21.04
C GLU A 32 -19.13 12.86 -19.62
N GLU A 33 -19.97 13.21 -18.65
CA GLU A 33 -19.59 13.29 -17.23
C GLU A 33 -18.98 11.97 -16.72
N GLU A 34 -19.62 10.84 -17.04
CA GLU A 34 -19.11 9.53 -16.68
C GLU A 34 -17.84 9.17 -17.44
N ARG A 35 -17.72 9.55 -18.72
CA ARG A 35 -16.50 9.37 -19.54
C ARG A 35 -15.33 10.10 -18.91
N ILE A 36 -15.46 11.41 -18.69
CA ILE A 36 -14.42 12.28 -18.12
C ILE A 36 -13.97 11.74 -16.76
N ARG A 37 -14.90 11.45 -15.84
CA ARG A 37 -14.57 10.87 -14.53
C ARG A 37 -13.87 9.52 -14.66
N THR A 38 -14.33 8.64 -15.56
CA THR A 38 -13.73 7.32 -15.75
C THR A 38 -12.31 7.42 -16.29
N VAL A 39 -12.07 8.31 -17.24
CA VAL A 39 -10.73 8.58 -17.78
C VAL A 39 -9.79 9.08 -16.69
N ILE A 40 -10.19 10.08 -15.91
CA ILE A 40 -9.39 10.61 -14.80
C ILE A 40 -9.08 9.52 -13.76
N ILE A 41 -10.06 8.69 -13.39
CA ILE A 41 -9.84 7.57 -12.47
C ILE A 41 -8.79 6.60 -13.04
N ILE A 42 -8.86 6.27 -14.33
CA ILE A 42 -7.92 5.34 -14.99
C ILE A 42 -6.52 5.94 -15.09
N LEU A 43 -6.38 7.21 -15.46
CA LEU A 43 -5.08 7.88 -15.56
C LEU A 43 -4.45 8.08 -14.19
N CYS A 44 -5.21 8.60 -13.23
CA CYS A 44 -4.73 8.83 -11.87
C CYS A 44 -4.30 7.52 -11.18
N ALA A 45 -5.11 6.46 -11.27
CA ALA A 45 -4.74 5.18 -10.69
C ALA A 45 -3.64 4.47 -11.51
N GLY A 46 -3.78 4.44 -12.84
CA GLY A 46 -2.98 3.59 -13.72
C GLY A 46 -1.66 4.18 -14.22
N ARG A 47 -1.48 5.50 -14.11
CA ARG A 47 -0.27 6.23 -14.56
C ARG A 47 0.29 7.19 -13.54
N LEU A 48 -0.52 7.73 -12.64
CA LEU A 48 -0.03 8.50 -11.49
C LEU A 48 0.05 7.66 -10.20
N ALA A 49 -0.40 6.41 -10.27
CA ALA A 49 -0.42 5.47 -9.15
C ALA A 49 -1.12 6.00 -7.89
N LEU A 50 -2.08 6.93 -8.02
CA LEU A 50 -2.85 7.43 -6.88
C LEU A 50 -3.75 6.33 -6.29
N ARG A 51 -3.94 6.36 -4.98
CA ARG A 51 -4.89 5.48 -4.28
C ARG A 51 -6.32 5.90 -4.57
N ALA A 52 -7.27 4.97 -4.45
CA ALA A 52 -8.68 5.26 -4.65
C ALA A 52 -9.20 6.40 -3.74
N ASN A 53 -8.72 6.46 -2.49
CA ASN A 53 -9.07 7.53 -1.56
C ASN A 53 -8.42 8.85 -1.96
N GLU A 54 -7.19 8.87 -2.48
CA GLU A 54 -6.54 10.09 -2.97
C GLU A 54 -7.28 10.64 -4.20
N ILE A 55 -7.62 9.79 -5.17
CA ILE A 55 -8.44 10.17 -6.34
C ILE A 55 -9.81 10.72 -5.91
N GLN A 56 -10.37 10.20 -4.81
CA GLN A 56 -11.67 10.63 -4.30
C GLN A 56 -11.67 12.07 -3.78
N HIS A 57 -10.51 12.56 -3.35
CA HIS A 57 -10.30 13.84 -2.70
C HIS A 57 -9.54 14.83 -3.60
N LEU A 58 -8.92 14.34 -4.68
CA LEU A 58 -8.24 15.17 -5.67
C LEU A 58 -9.14 16.33 -6.10
N HIS A 59 -8.66 17.53 -5.84
CA HIS A 59 -9.20 18.79 -6.30
C HIS A 59 -8.07 19.69 -6.80
N GLU A 60 -8.39 20.78 -7.48
CA GLU A 60 -7.39 21.61 -8.15
C GLU A 60 -6.39 22.27 -7.20
N GLY A 61 -6.78 22.57 -5.97
CA GLY A 61 -5.87 23.08 -4.93
C GLY A 61 -4.77 22.09 -4.50
N TRP A 62 -4.80 20.83 -4.93
CA TRP A 62 -3.65 19.92 -4.80
C TRP A 62 -2.68 20.03 -5.98
N ILE A 63 -3.02 20.77 -7.03
CA ILE A 63 -2.26 20.83 -8.27
C ILE A 63 -1.41 22.08 -8.31
N ASP A 64 -0.10 21.85 -8.40
CA ASP A 64 0.85 22.85 -8.84
C ASP A 64 0.95 22.74 -10.37
N TRP A 65 0.25 23.63 -11.07
CA TRP A 65 0.23 23.61 -12.53
C TRP A 65 1.59 23.99 -13.11
N GLU A 66 2.28 24.97 -12.54
CA GLU A 66 3.59 25.44 -13.03
C GLU A 66 4.65 24.33 -13.00
N GLU A 67 4.71 23.57 -11.90
CA GLU A 67 5.61 22.41 -11.77
C GLU A 67 5.04 21.14 -12.40
N GLY A 68 3.74 21.09 -12.66
CA GLY A 68 3.06 19.92 -13.20
C GLY A 68 3.06 18.77 -12.19
N THR A 69 2.70 19.07 -10.94
CA THR A 69 2.71 18.09 -9.85
C THR A 69 1.41 18.12 -9.02
N ILE A 70 1.03 16.96 -8.49
CA ILE A 70 -0.04 16.82 -7.49
C ILE A 70 0.60 16.69 -6.11
N ARG A 71 0.29 17.61 -5.21
CA ARG A 71 0.70 17.63 -3.80
C ARG A 71 -0.35 16.91 -2.97
N VAL A 72 -0.14 15.62 -2.71
CA VAL A 72 -1.02 14.84 -1.83
C VAL A 72 -0.74 15.28 -0.39
N PRO A 73 -1.73 15.82 0.35
CA PRO A 73 -1.48 16.37 1.67
C PRO A 73 -1.34 15.27 2.72
N ALA A 74 -0.64 15.58 3.81
CA ALA A 74 -0.60 14.74 5.00
C ALA A 74 -1.98 14.65 5.65
N HIS A 75 -2.70 15.77 5.64
CA HIS A 75 -4.02 15.91 6.19
C HIS A 75 -4.79 17.02 5.46
N GLU A 76 -6.10 16.88 5.31
CA GLU A 76 -6.97 17.94 4.80
C GLU A 76 -8.40 17.79 5.33
N PRO A 77 -8.98 18.76 6.06
CA PRO A 77 -10.35 18.67 6.57
C PRO A 77 -11.39 18.25 5.52
N CYS A 78 -12.04 17.10 5.73
CA CYS A 78 -13.04 16.57 4.81
C CYS A 78 -14.24 15.95 5.55
N PHE A 79 -15.45 16.36 5.14
CA PHE A 79 -16.73 15.86 5.68
C PHE A 79 -17.52 15.03 4.66
N CYS A 80 -16.85 14.47 3.65
CA CYS A 80 -17.53 13.53 2.77
C CYS A 80 -18.05 12.33 3.58
N LYS A 81 -19.08 11.63 3.07
CA LYS A 81 -19.69 10.48 3.75
C LYS A 81 -18.67 9.48 4.30
N TRP A 82 -17.62 9.18 3.53
CA TRP A 82 -16.58 8.23 3.95
C TRP A 82 -15.73 8.76 5.11
N CYS A 83 -15.29 10.02 5.05
CA CYS A 83 -14.52 10.67 6.11
C CYS A 83 -15.34 10.79 7.40
N LEU A 84 -16.61 11.20 7.29
CA LEU A 84 -17.54 11.20 8.42
C LEU A 84 -17.78 9.80 8.99
N ASP A 85 -17.96 8.78 8.14
CA ASP A 85 -18.11 7.40 8.59
C ASP A 85 -16.84 6.86 9.27
N SER A 86 -15.67 7.30 8.83
CA SER A 86 -14.38 6.97 9.43
C SER A 86 -14.23 7.62 10.81
N ALA A 87 -14.42 8.94 10.89
CA ALA A 87 -14.40 9.71 12.15
C ALA A 87 -15.42 9.16 13.15
N HIS A 88 -16.65 8.92 12.70
CA HIS A 88 -17.72 8.36 13.52
C HIS A 88 -17.37 7.00 14.12
N GLY A 89 -16.64 6.16 13.39
CA GLY A 89 -16.14 4.89 13.93
C GLY A 89 -15.05 5.10 15.00
N LYS A 90 -14.11 6.01 14.75
CA LYS A 90 -13.01 6.32 15.67
C LYS A 90 -13.49 6.90 16.99
N VAL A 91 -14.37 7.89 16.94
CA VAL A 91 -14.95 8.51 18.14
C VAL A 91 -15.79 7.51 18.93
N ALA A 92 -16.56 6.65 18.26
CA ALA A 92 -17.33 5.60 18.94
C ALA A 92 -16.41 4.62 19.68
N ASP A 93 -15.31 4.19 19.05
CA ASP A 93 -14.29 3.32 19.65
C ASP A 93 -13.63 4.00 20.86
N GLU A 94 -13.25 5.28 20.75
CA GLU A 94 -12.63 6.06 21.83
C GLU A 94 -13.57 6.29 23.02
N LYS A 95 -14.85 6.58 22.75
CA LYS A 95 -15.89 6.72 23.79
C LYS A 95 -16.34 5.38 24.37
N GLY A 96 -15.97 4.25 23.75
CA GLY A 96 -16.42 2.92 24.16
C GLY A 96 -17.93 2.70 23.99
N VAL A 97 -18.56 3.38 23.02
CA VAL A 97 -20.00 3.28 22.73
C VAL A 97 -20.24 2.60 21.39
N PRO A 98 -21.37 1.89 21.20
CA PRO A 98 -21.75 1.41 19.88
C PRO A 98 -21.87 2.56 18.88
N LYS A 99 -21.34 2.38 17.67
CA LYS A 99 -21.45 3.37 16.58
C LYS A 99 -22.91 3.78 16.28
N SER A 100 -23.89 2.91 16.55
CA SER A 100 -25.32 3.22 16.41
C SER A 100 -25.84 4.27 17.39
N ASP A 101 -25.16 4.45 18.52
CA ASP A 101 -25.61 5.27 19.65
C ASP A 101 -25.00 6.68 19.59
N LEU A 102 -24.12 6.92 18.62
CA LEU A 102 -23.48 8.19 18.33
C LEU A 102 -24.03 8.73 17.01
N ASP A 103 -24.43 10.00 16.94
CA ASP A 103 -24.85 10.62 15.68
C ASP A 103 -23.63 11.03 14.86
N ARG A 104 -23.72 11.03 13.53
CA ARG A 104 -22.66 11.57 12.65
C ARG A 104 -22.51 13.09 12.77
N SER A 105 -23.54 13.76 13.27
CA SER A 105 -23.56 15.20 13.56
C SER A 105 -23.15 15.54 15.00
N ASP A 106 -22.73 14.54 15.79
CA ASP A 106 -22.14 14.76 17.11
C ASP A 106 -20.88 15.64 16.98
N GLU A 107 -20.74 16.62 17.88
CA GLU A 107 -19.66 17.62 17.84
C GLU A 107 -18.28 16.95 17.81
N ASP A 108 -18.07 15.92 18.63
CA ASP A 108 -16.80 15.19 18.68
C ASP A 108 -16.49 14.45 17.37
N VAL A 109 -17.52 14.00 16.64
CA VAL A 109 -17.34 13.37 15.31
C VAL A 109 -16.93 14.40 14.27
N LEU A 110 -17.53 15.58 14.32
CA LEU A 110 -17.21 16.69 13.43
C LEU A 110 -15.83 17.25 13.74
N GLU A 111 -15.46 17.40 15.01
CA GLU A 111 -14.13 17.79 15.47
C GLU A 111 -13.09 16.75 15.05
N TYR A 112 -13.35 15.46 15.26
CA TYR A 112 -12.44 14.40 14.81
C TYR A 112 -12.25 14.42 13.29
N ALA A 113 -13.34 14.55 12.51
CA ALA A 113 -13.24 14.66 11.05
C ALA A 113 -12.43 15.89 10.64
N TYR A 114 -12.64 17.03 11.30
CA TYR A 114 -11.88 18.24 11.07
C TYR A 114 -10.38 18.06 11.35
N GLU A 115 -10.02 17.41 12.45
CA GLU A 115 -8.63 17.26 12.89
C GLU A 115 -7.88 16.10 12.23
N HIS A 116 -8.58 15.06 11.77
CA HIS A 116 -7.95 13.79 11.37
C HIS A 116 -8.43 13.23 10.03
N GLN A 117 -9.36 13.88 9.33
CA GLN A 117 -9.85 13.43 8.03
C GLN A 117 -9.79 14.57 7.03
N PHE A 118 -9.45 14.33 5.78
CA PHE A 118 -8.76 13.23 5.14
C PHE A 118 -7.32 13.07 5.66
N GLU A 119 -6.88 11.82 5.81
CA GLU A 119 -5.47 11.46 6.06
C GLU A 119 -5.14 10.24 5.20
N PRO A 120 -4.06 10.25 4.40
CA PRO A 120 -3.69 9.08 3.62
C PRO A 120 -2.98 8.04 4.51
N LYS A 121 -3.46 6.79 4.50
CA LYS A 121 -2.87 5.68 5.28
C LYS A 121 -1.35 5.53 5.09
N PRO A 122 -0.63 5.04 6.12
CA PRO A 122 -0.12 5.76 7.31
C PRO A 122 1.20 6.52 7.05
N ASN A 123 1.40 7.64 7.78
CA ASN A 123 2.58 8.49 8.09
C ASN A 123 3.67 8.82 7.04
N ALA A 124 3.69 8.22 5.85
CA ALA A 124 4.67 8.49 4.79
C ALA A 124 4.00 8.77 3.43
N SER A 125 2.77 9.29 3.48
CA SER A 125 1.85 9.30 2.35
C SER A 125 1.63 10.69 1.75
N ALA A 126 1.96 11.74 2.50
CA ALA A 126 2.13 13.09 1.98
C ALA A 126 3.30 13.10 1.00
N ARG A 127 3.05 13.53 -0.23
CA ARG A 127 4.04 13.42 -1.29
C ARG A 127 3.67 14.24 -2.50
N VAL A 128 4.66 14.44 -3.35
CA VAL A 128 4.50 15.04 -4.67
C VAL A 128 4.40 13.93 -5.71
N VAL A 129 3.41 14.00 -6.59
CA VAL A 129 3.21 13.08 -7.71
C VAL A 129 3.33 13.87 -9.02
N PRO A 130 4.42 13.71 -9.78
CA PRO A 130 4.61 14.45 -11.02
C PRO A 130 3.67 13.91 -12.12
N PHE A 131 3.08 14.82 -12.88
CA PHE A 131 2.25 14.52 -14.05
C PHE A 131 2.63 15.31 -15.30
N GLY A 132 3.32 16.46 -15.15
CA GLY A 132 3.67 17.38 -16.24
C GLY A 132 4.59 16.80 -17.31
N TRP A 133 5.12 15.59 -17.11
CA TRP A 133 5.85 14.81 -18.10
C TRP A 133 4.94 14.19 -19.18
N SER A 134 3.61 14.20 -18.99
CA SER A 134 2.63 13.62 -19.93
C SER A 134 1.66 14.68 -20.44
N GLU A 135 1.73 14.98 -21.73
CA GLU A 135 0.79 15.92 -22.37
C GLU A 135 -0.65 15.39 -22.26
N ARG A 136 -0.88 14.08 -22.50
CA ARG A 136 -2.22 13.49 -22.36
C ARG A 136 -2.77 13.59 -20.95
N ILE A 137 -2.00 13.25 -19.92
CA ILE A 137 -2.50 13.33 -18.54
C ILE A 137 -2.81 14.78 -18.17
N THR A 138 -1.95 15.71 -18.56
CA THR A 138 -2.15 17.15 -18.34
C THR A 138 -3.42 17.65 -19.01
N ALA A 139 -3.62 17.36 -20.31
CA ALA A 139 -4.82 17.77 -21.05
C ALA A 139 -6.12 17.24 -20.42
N TRP A 140 -6.11 15.98 -19.96
CA TRP A 140 -7.27 15.41 -19.26
C TRP A 140 -7.50 16.03 -17.88
N LEU A 141 -6.45 16.35 -17.12
CA LEU A 141 -6.57 17.06 -15.85
C LEU A 141 -7.14 18.48 -16.06
N LEU A 142 -6.63 19.22 -17.04
CA LEU A 142 -7.15 20.55 -17.40
C LEU A 142 -8.64 20.46 -17.75
N ARG A 143 -9.01 19.58 -18.70
CA ARG A 143 -10.41 19.36 -19.08
C ARG A 143 -11.30 18.99 -17.90
N PHE A 144 -10.78 18.19 -16.97
CA PHE A 144 -11.52 17.79 -15.79
C PHE A 144 -11.82 18.99 -14.88
N PHE A 145 -10.81 19.82 -14.58
CA PHE A 145 -10.94 20.97 -13.67
C PHE A 145 -11.61 22.19 -14.30
N GLU A 146 -11.75 22.23 -15.63
CA GLU A 146 -12.65 23.17 -16.31
C GLU A 146 -14.13 22.91 -15.95
N GLU A 147 -14.51 21.67 -15.65
CA GLU A 147 -15.91 21.28 -15.44
C GLU A 147 -16.25 20.87 -14.01
N TYR A 148 -15.28 20.29 -13.29
CA TYR A 148 -15.51 19.66 -12.01
C TYR A 148 -14.44 20.07 -11.00
N ASP A 149 -14.89 20.50 -9.82
CA ASP A 149 -14.00 20.82 -8.71
C ASP A 149 -13.32 19.57 -8.11
N TYR A 150 -13.94 18.39 -8.26
CA TYR A 150 -13.49 17.10 -7.71
C TYR A 150 -14.24 15.92 -8.34
N VAL A 151 -13.68 14.70 -8.24
CA VAL A 151 -14.18 13.49 -8.94
C VAL A 151 -15.60 13.05 -8.52
N ASP A 152 -16.12 13.60 -7.43
CA ASP A 152 -17.41 13.34 -6.76
C ASP A 152 -18.02 11.93 -6.88
N VAL A 153 -17.18 10.90 -6.80
CA VAL A 153 -17.67 9.53 -6.77
C VAL A 153 -17.10 8.77 -5.59
N GLY A 154 -17.88 7.84 -5.03
CA GLY A 154 -17.40 6.93 -3.99
C GLY A 154 -16.55 5.82 -4.60
N GLN A 155 -15.73 5.13 -3.80
CA GLN A 155 -14.88 4.01 -4.29
C GLN A 155 -15.69 2.91 -5.01
N GLN A 156 -16.93 2.65 -4.57
CA GLN A 156 -17.82 1.70 -5.23
C GLN A 156 -18.21 2.14 -6.66
N GLN A 157 -18.45 3.44 -6.85
CA GLN A 157 -18.74 4.01 -8.16
C GLN A 157 -17.46 4.04 -9.02
N MET A 158 -16.30 4.39 -8.47
CA MET A 158 -15.02 4.26 -9.19
C MET A 158 -14.80 2.84 -9.73
N ARG A 159 -15.06 1.82 -8.90
CA ARG A 159 -15.03 0.43 -9.35
C ARG A 159 -16.00 0.16 -10.50
N ASN A 160 -17.22 0.69 -10.42
CA ASN A 160 -18.22 0.52 -11.47
C ASN A 160 -17.79 1.19 -12.78
N ASN A 161 -17.21 2.39 -12.70
CA ASN A 161 -16.68 3.16 -13.82
C ASN A 161 -15.57 2.38 -14.54
N VAL A 162 -14.55 1.93 -13.81
CA VAL A 162 -13.46 1.11 -14.38
C VAL A 162 -14.00 -0.16 -15.02
N ARG A 163 -14.97 -0.84 -14.37
CA ARG A 163 -15.60 -2.04 -14.94
C ARG A 163 -16.44 -1.75 -16.18
N LYS A 164 -17.01 -0.55 -16.29
CA LYS A 164 -17.75 -0.12 -17.48
C LYS A 164 -16.79 0.11 -18.64
N ALA A 165 -15.69 0.82 -18.40
CA ALA A 165 -14.62 0.95 -19.39
C ALA A 165 -14.10 -0.42 -19.85
N ALA A 166 -13.90 -1.36 -18.93
CA ALA A 166 -13.49 -2.73 -19.26
C ALA A 166 -14.53 -3.48 -20.12
N ARG A 167 -15.83 -3.31 -19.87
CA ARG A 167 -16.89 -3.90 -20.72
C ARG A 167 -16.91 -3.34 -22.14
N ASN A 168 -16.43 -2.12 -22.34
CA ASN A 168 -16.27 -1.50 -23.64
C ASN A 168 -14.92 -1.86 -24.30
N ALA A 169 -14.06 -2.61 -23.63
CA ALA A 169 -12.70 -2.92 -24.07
C ALA A 169 -12.55 -4.42 -24.38
N ASP A 170 -12.28 -4.75 -25.64
CA ASP A 170 -12.10 -6.16 -26.03
C ASP A 170 -10.88 -6.80 -25.34
N GLY A 171 -11.05 -7.99 -24.78
CA GLY A 171 -9.98 -8.73 -24.10
C GLY A 171 -9.54 -8.16 -22.74
N VAL A 172 -10.34 -7.30 -22.10
CA VAL A 172 -10.11 -6.82 -20.74
C VAL A 172 -11.18 -7.39 -19.81
N ASP A 173 -10.80 -8.22 -18.84
CA ASP A 173 -11.76 -8.84 -17.91
C ASP A 173 -12.23 -7.83 -16.83
N PRO A 174 -13.53 -7.47 -16.78
CA PRO A 174 -14.05 -6.55 -15.77
C PRO A 174 -14.09 -7.14 -14.35
N SER A 175 -14.06 -8.47 -14.19
CA SER A 175 -14.31 -9.11 -12.89
C SER A 175 -13.28 -8.70 -11.82
N ASN A 176 -12.01 -8.62 -12.24
CA ASN A 176 -10.87 -8.34 -11.38
C ASN A 176 -10.44 -6.87 -11.37
N LEU A 177 -11.10 -6.00 -12.14
CA LEU A 177 -10.72 -4.61 -12.23
C LEU A 177 -11.35 -3.74 -11.14
N THR A 178 -10.47 -3.09 -10.38
CA THR A 178 -10.76 -2.05 -9.40
C THR A 178 -9.62 -1.02 -9.43
N PRO A 179 -9.74 0.14 -8.74
CA PRO A 179 -8.62 1.09 -8.65
C PRO A 179 -7.33 0.49 -8.05
N HIS A 180 -7.42 -0.55 -7.22
CA HIS A 180 -6.24 -1.14 -6.57
C HIS A 180 -5.29 -1.88 -7.55
N PRO A 181 -5.76 -2.81 -8.41
CA PRO A 181 -4.97 -3.33 -9.53
C PRO A 181 -4.46 -2.25 -10.49
N LEU A 182 -5.25 -1.20 -10.76
CA LEU A 182 -4.77 -0.09 -11.59
C LEU A 182 -3.60 0.65 -10.95
N ARG A 183 -3.64 0.89 -9.64
CA ARG A 183 -2.49 1.43 -8.92
C ARG A 183 -1.26 0.54 -9.04
N ALA A 184 -1.42 -0.78 -8.99
CA ALA A 184 -0.32 -1.71 -9.26
C ALA A 184 0.18 -1.63 -10.71
N THR A 185 -0.70 -1.35 -11.68
CA THR A 185 -0.33 -1.02 -13.07
C THR A 185 0.52 0.25 -13.13
N GLY A 186 0.15 1.30 -12.40
CA GLY A 186 0.96 2.52 -12.28
C GLY A 186 2.34 2.27 -11.68
N ALA A 187 2.40 1.53 -10.57
CA ALA A 187 3.66 1.14 -9.94
C ALA A 187 4.57 0.31 -10.88
N THR A 188 3.96 -0.60 -11.65
CA THR A 188 4.68 -1.41 -12.65
C THR A 188 5.17 -0.56 -13.81
N PHE A 189 4.35 0.41 -14.27
CA PHE A 189 4.74 1.36 -15.31
C PHE A 189 6.00 2.15 -14.92
N TYR A 190 6.05 2.75 -13.73
CA TYR A 190 7.23 3.48 -13.30
C TYR A 190 8.46 2.58 -13.11
N ALA A 191 8.27 1.38 -12.56
CA ALA A 191 9.36 0.41 -12.45
C ALA A 191 9.90 0.01 -13.83
N ASP A 192 9.02 -0.20 -14.80
CA ASP A 192 9.38 -0.52 -16.18
C ASP A 192 10.00 0.69 -16.90
N ALA A 193 9.57 1.91 -16.60
CA ALA A 193 10.19 3.14 -17.10
C ALA A 193 11.58 3.41 -16.49
N GLY A 194 12.02 2.60 -15.51
CA GLY A 194 13.36 2.65 -14.94
C GLY A 194 13.45 3.19 -13.50
N LEU A 195 12.33 3.56 -12.87
CA LEU A 195 12.35 4.15 -11.53
C LEU A 195 12.86 3.14 -10.47
N LEU A 196 13.87 3.55 -9.70
CA LEU A 196 14.46 2.73 -8.64
C LEU A 196 13.52 2.56 -7.44
N SER A 197 13.82 1.60 -6.57
CA SER A 197 12.91 1.22 -5.48
C SER A 197 12.65 2.32 -4.43
N LYS A 198 13.62 3.18 -4.13
CA LYS A 198 13.48 4.32 -3.21
C LYS A 198 12.56 5.42 -3.80
N PRO A 199 12.84 6.00 -4.98
CA PRO A 199 11.94 6.99 -5.57
C PRO A 199 10.56 6.40 -5.92
N LEU A 200 10.47 5.11 -6.27
CA LEU A 200 9.18 4.44 -6.46
C LEU A 200 8.40 4.31 -5.14
N ARG A 201 9.06 3.99 -4.02
CA ARG A 201 8.42 4.01 -2.69
C ARG A 201 7.85 5.39 -2.40
N ASP A 202 8.64 6.43 -2.65
CA ASP A 202 8.28 7.82 -2.35
C ASP A 202 7.09 8.26 -3.20
N LEU A 203 7.12 7.99 -4.51
CA LEU A 203 6.01 8.21 -5.44
C LEU A 203 4.72 7.46 -5.03
N LEU A 204 4.86 6.24 -4.50
CA LEU A 204 3.73 5.46 -4.04
C LEU A 204 3.27 5.87 -2.63
N GLY A 205 4.09 6.57 -1.84
CA GLY A 205 3.81 6.84 -0.43
C GLY A 205 3.70 5.55 0.40
N HIS A 206 4.56 4.56 0.11
CA HIS A 206 4.64 3.31 0.88
C HIS A 206 5.56 3.50 2.09
N SER A 207 5.14 3.04 3.26
CA SER A 207 5.99 3.06 4.45
C SER A 207 7.16 2.08 4.35
N ASP A 208 7.00 0.98 3.60
CA ASP A 208 7.98 -0.09 3.46
C ASP A 208 8.59 -0.15 2.05
N ARG A 209 9.94 -0.07 1.99
CA ARG A 209 10.72 -0.25 0.76
C ARG A 209 10.53 -1.64 0.15
N ALA A 210 10.24 -2.68 0.94
CA ALA A 210 10.13 -4.06 0.46
C ALA A 210 9.00 -4.23 -0.56
N GLU A 211 7.91 -3.45 -0.45
CA GLU A 211 6.82 -3.51 -1.41
C GLU A 211 7.21 -2.89 -2.76
N ALA A 212 7.87 -1.73 -2.76
CA ALA A 212 8.39 -1.09 -3.98
C ALA A 212 9.45 -1.96 -4.68
N ARG A 213 10.34 -2.61 -3.91
CA ARG A 213 11.34 -3.56 -4.42
C ARG A 213 10.72 -4.70 -5.26
N ARG A 214 9.48 -5.12 -4.98
CA ARG A 214 8.80 -6.18 -5.76
C ARG A 214 8.49 -5.73 -7.19
N TYR A 215 8.08 -4.48 -7.38
CA TYR A 215 7.82 -3.94 -8.71
C TYR A 215 9.11 -3.82 -9.51
N VAL A 216 10.18 -3.29 -8.90
CA VAL A 216 11.49 -3.19 -9.56
C VAL A 216 12.06 -4.56 -9.91
N ARG A 217 12.06 -5.51 -8.98
CA ARG A 217 12.54 -6.88 -9.22
C ARG A 217 11.79 -7.58 -10.33
N GLY A 218 10.47 -7.43 -10.36
CA GLY A 218 9.67 -8.08 -11.39
C GLY A 218 9.86 -7.45 -12.78
N SER A 219 10.22 -6.17 -12.87
CA SER A 219 10.55 -5.54 -14.16
C SER A 219 11.80 -6.17 -14.78
N GLY A 220 12.81 -6.45 -13.96
CA GLY A 220 14.06 -7.08 -14.41
C GLY A 220 14.91 -6.21 -15.32
N ARG A 221 14.47 -5.00 -15.69
CA ARG A 221 15.19 -4.07 -16.58
C ARG A 221 16.53 -3.62 -15.99
N GLN A 222 16.53 -3.17 -14.75
CA GLN A 222 17.75 -2.75 -14.06
C GLN A 222 18.75 -3.89 -13.91
N LEU A 223 18.26 -5.11 -13.58
CA LEU A 223 19.11 -6.28 -13.50
C LEU A 223 19.70 -6.62 -14.89
N THR A 224 18.88 -6.55 -15.94
CA THR A 224 19.32 -6.79 -17.31
C THR A 224 20.41 -5.79 -17.69
N GLN A 225 20.18 -4.48 -17.55
CA GLN A 225 21.21 -3.47 -17.85
C GLN A 225 22.49 -3.73 -17.06
N ARG A 226 22.39 -3.91 -15.74
CA ARG A 226 23.56 -4.12 -14.89
C ARG A 226 24.36 -5.37 -15.26
N VAL A 227 23.69 -6.45 -15.65
CA VAL A 227 24.37 -7.67 -16.11
C VAL A 227 25.10 -7.41 -17.43
N TYR A 228 24.50 -6.69 -18.37
CA TYR A 228 25.13 -6.38 -19.65
C TYR A 228 26.34 -5.44 -19.47
N GLU A 229 26.23 -4.43 -18.61
CA GLU A 229 27.35 -3.57 -18.15
C GLU A 229 28.52 -4.40 -17.60
N LEU A 230 28.25 -5.32 -16.66
CA LEU A 230 29.28 -6.16 -16.04
C LEU A 230 30.09 -7.00 -17.05
N PHE A 231 29.52 -7.31 -18.21
CA PHE A 231 30.19 -8.06 -19.27
C PHE A 231 30.69 -7.18 -20.43
N GLY A 232 30.61 -5.85 -20.30
CA GLY A 232 31.03 -4.90 -21.34
C GLY A 232 30.20 -5.04 -22.62
N ARG A 233 28.90 -5.31 -22.47
CA ARG A 233 27.92 -5.51 -23.56
C ARG A 233 26.76 -4.53 -23.44
N GLU A 234 27.00 -3.34 -22.90
CA GLU A 234 26.00 -2.30 -22.67
C GLU A 234 25.18 -2.03 -23.92
N GLU A 235 25.81 -2.06 -25.08
CA GLU A 235 25.21 -1.84 -26.39
C GLU A 235 24.24 -2.96 -26.83
N TRP A 236 24.21 -4.09 -26.12
CA TRP A 236 23.24 -5.16 -26.33
C TRP A 236 22.13 -5.15 -25.29
N ALA A 237 22.26 -4.35 -24.23
CA ALA A 237 21.23 -4.26 -23.21
C ALA A 237 19.98 -3.65 -23.84
N PRO A 238 18.78 -4.20 -23.59
CA PRO A 238 17.56 -3.44 -23.81
C PRO A 238 17.65 -2.15 -22.98
N ASP A 239 17.30 -1.01 -23.57
CA ASP A 239 17.32 0.25 -22.83
C ASP A 239 16.39 0.19 -21.62
N ALA A 240 16.85 0.61 -20.44
CA ALA A 240 15.99 0.69 -19.25
C ALA A 240 14.91 1.74 -19.44
N VAL A 241 15.26 2.86 -20.08
CA VAL A 241 14.31 3.86 -20.56
C VAL A 241 14.07 3.57 -22.04
N PRO A 242 12.83 3.32 -22.48
CA PRO A 242 12.56 2.97 -23.87
C PRO A 242 13.05 4.09 -24.81
N GLU A 243 13.66 3.76 -25.96
CA GLU A 243 14.03 4.75 -26.99
C GLU A 243 12.81 5.53 -27.51
N ASP A 244 11.66 4.84 -27.61
CA ASP A 244 10.35 5.43 -27.91
C ASP A 244 9.35 5.10 -26.78
N PRO A 245 9.29 5.94 -25.73
CA PRO A 245 8.31 5.79 -24.66
C PRO A 245 6.87 5.88 -25.17
N GLY A 246 6.62 6.58 -26.29
CA GLY A 246 5.31 6.69 -26.91
C GLY A 246 4.83 5.36 -27.50
N GLU A 247 5.71 4.59 -28.13
CA GLU A 247 5.37 3.24 -28.60
C GLU A 247 5.15 2.28 -27.42
N GLN A 248 6.01 2.34 -26.39
CA GLN A 248 5.93 1.42 -25.27
C GLN A 248 4.77 1.74 -24.31
N PHE A 249 4.45 3.02 -24.11
CA PHE A 249 3.44 3.48 -23.16
C PHE A 249 2.50 4.49 -23.82
N PRO A 250 1.74 4.09 -24.85
CA PRO A 250 1.03 5.00 -25.73
C PRO A 250 0.06 5.91 -24.98
N VAL A 251 -0.67 5.39 -23.99
CA VAL A 251 -1.62 6.20 -23.19
C VAL A 251 -0.94 7.33 -22.41
N ALA A 252 0.31 7.15 -21.98
CA ALA A 252 0.99 8.15 -21.15
C ALA A 252 1.94 9.05 -21.94
N CYS A 253 2.61 8.51 -22.96
CA CYS A 253 3.75 9.16 -23.59
C CYS A 253 3.56 9.50 -25.06
N ASP A 254 2.56 8.95 -25.75
CA ASP A 254 2.25 9.32 -27.14
C ASP A 254 1.20 10.44 -27.13
N PRO A 255 1.54 11.67 -27.52
CA PRO A 255 0.61 12.79 -27.48
C PRO A 255 -0.34 12.81 -28.68
N ARG A 256 -0.21 11.92 -29.67
CA ARG A 256 -1.14 11.90 -30.79
C ARG A 256 -2.55 11.54 -30.28
N PRO A 257 -3.59 12.31 -30.65
CA PRO A 257 -4.95 12.01 -30.22
C PRO A 257 -5.39 10.66 -30.78
N PHE A 258 -6.04 9.85 -29.95
CA PHE A 258 -6.78 8.71 -30.43
C PHE A 258 -8.08 9.17 -31.09
N ALA A 259 -8.61 8.40 -32.04
CA ALA A 259 -9.86 8.76 -32.74
C ALA A 259 -11.08 8.91 -31.81
N ALA A 260 -11.02 8.36 -30.60
CA ALA A 260 -12.07 8.47 -29.59
C ALA A 260 -11.85 9.64 -28.60
N GLU A 261 -10.72 10.34 -28.67
CA GLU A 261 -10.48 11.60 -27.95
C GLU A 261 -11.08 12.75 -28.78
N ILE A 262 -12.41 12.87 -28.72
CA ILE A 262 -13.17 13.78 -29.60
C ILE A 262 -13.17 15.24 -29.12
N ASP A 263 -13.03 15.45 -27.82
CA ASP A 263 -13.23 16.76 -27.17
C ASP A 263 -11.93 17.33 -26.56
N ILE A 264 -10.80 16.65 -26.78
CA ILE A 264 -9.49 17.00 -26.20
C ILE A 264 -8.41 16.67 -27.21
N ASP A 265 -7.47 17.58 -27.43
CA ASP A 265 -6.20 17.27 -28.08
C ASP A 265 -5.12 17.10 -27.01
N PRO A 266 -4.57 15.88 -26.81
CA PRO A 266 -3.54 15.66 -25.80
C PRO A 266 -2.32 16.57 -25.95
N ARG A 267 -2.03 17.07 -27.17
CA ARG A 267 -0.90 17.98 -27.45
C ARG A 267 -1.05 19.36 -26.83
N GLU A 268 -2.26 19.71 -26.40
CA GLU A 268 -2.56 20.95 -25.66
C GLU A 268 -2.32 20.77 -24.16
N GLY A 269 -1.80 19.62 -23.70
CA GLY A 269 -1.38 19.42 -22.31
C GLY A 269 0.09 19.79 -22.07
N GLY A 270 0.62 20.78 -22.78
CA GLY A 270 2.02 21.15 -22.72
C GLY A 270 2.37 22.03 -21.51
N PRO A 271 3.65 22.42 -21.37
CA PRO A 271 4.07 23.40 -20.37
C PRO A 271 3.38 24.77 -20.51
N ALA A 272 3.01 25.17 -21.73
CA ALA A 272 2.39 26.47 -21.98
C ALA A 272 0.98 26.54 -21.39
N GLU A 273 0.16 25.51 -21.59
CA GLU A 273 -1.22 25.45 -21.07
C GLU A 273 -1.23 25.26 -19.55
N ARG A 274 -0.24 24.56 -19.01
CA ARG A 274 0.00 24.52 -17.56
C ARG A 274 0.30 25.90 -16.99
N GLN A 275 1.17 26.66 -17.65
CA GLN A 275 1.50 28.02 -17.21
C GLN A 275 0.28 28.94 -17.33
N GLU A 276 -0.47 28.88 -18.43
CA GLU A 276 -1.71 29.65 -18.59
C GLU A 276 -2.74 29.30 -17.50
N ARG A 277 -2.88 28.02 -17.16
CA ARG A 277 -3.77 27.60 -16.06
C ARG A 277 -3.29 28.12 -14.71
N ALA A 278 -1.98 28.05 -14.43
CA ALA A 278 -1.38 28.58 -13.21
C ALA A 278 -1.67 30.09 -13.06
N GLU A 279 -1.47 30.87 -14.12
CA GLU A 279 -1.77 32.31 -14.16
C GLU A 279 -3.27 32.59 -13.99
N ALA A 280 -4.13 31.76 -14.58
CA ALA A 280 -5.57 31.92 -14.47
C ALA A 280 -6.11 31.72 -13.05
N ILE A 281 -5.45 30.89 -12.24
CA ILE A 281 -5.86 30.60 -10.86
C ILE A 281 -5.07 31.40 -9.81
N GLU A 282 -4.02 32.14 -10.19
CA GLU A 282 -3.17 32.92 -9.27
C GLU A 282 -3.98 33.94 -8.43
N ASP A 283 -5.04 34.50 -9.04
CA ASP A 283 -5.93 35.48 -8.40
C ASP A 283 -7.12 34.83 -7.64
N GLU A 284 -7.32 33.51 -7.75
CA GLU A 284 -8.35 32.81 -6.99
C GLU A 284 -7.84 32.55 -5.57
N GLU A 285 -8.59 32.99 -4.54
CA GLU A 285 -8.26 32.59 -3.17
C GLU A 285 -8.25 31.06 -3.07
N GLU A 286 -7.07 30.45 -2.95
CA GLU A 286 -6.91 29.02 -2.74
C GLU A 286 -7.81 28.58 -1.58
N SER A 287 -8.93 27.93 -1.90
CA SER A 287 -9.75 27.32 -0.88
C SER A 287 -8.95 26.16 -0.31
N VAL A 288 -8.34 26.39 0.85
CA VAL A 288 -7.59 25.41 1.67
C VAL A 288 -8.49 24.27 2.20
N PHE A 289 -9.68 24.12 1.64
CA PHE A 289 -10.73 23.19 2.04
C PHE A 289 -11.18 22.36 0.85
N ASN A 290 -11.31 21.05 1.06
CA ASN A 290 -11.82 20.15 0.03
C ASN A 290 -13.23 20.57 -0.42
N PRO A 291 -13.46 20.85 -1.72
CA PRO A 291 -14.75 21.34 -2.22
C PRO A 291 -15.93 20.37 -2.01
N ARG A 292 -15.66 19.11 -1.61
CA ARG A 292 -16.66 18.08 -1.32
C ARG A 292 -17.45 18.34 -0.02
N ARG A 293 -18.34 19.33 -0.09
CA ARG A 293 -19.10 19.92 1.03
C ARG A 293 -20.55 19.43 1.10
N GLU A 294 -20.82 18.12 1.05
CA GLU A 294 -22.22 17.66 1.21
C GLU A 294 -22.82 18.05 2.58
N ARG A 295 -21.97 18.29 3.61
CA ARG A 295 -22.35 18.84 4.92
C ARG A 295 -21.16 19.58 5.56
N ARG A 296 -21.05 20.90 5.38
CA ARG A 296 -20.23 21.72 6.28
C ARG A 296 -21.11 22.04 7.50
N PRO A 297 -20.77 21.59 8.70
CA PRO A 297 -21.38 22.13 9.90
C PRO A 297 -20.97 23.61 9.99
N ASP A 298 -21.96 24.52 10.04
CA ASP A 298 -21.73 25.98 10.08
C ASP A 298 -20.91 26.41 11.32
N ASP A 299 -20.79 25.53 12.29
CA ASP A 299 -20.24 25.69 13.63
C ASP A 299 -18.81 25.16 13.80
N VAL A 300 -18.21 24.51 12.79
CA VAL A 300 -16.80 24.08 12.89
C VAL A 300 -15.88 25.17 12.29
N PRO A 301 -15.20 25.98 13.12
CA PRO A 301 -14.31 27.03 12.64
C PRO A 301 -13.09 26.43 11.95
N TYR A 302 -12.93 26.70 10.65
CA TYR A 302 -11.73 26.31 9.91
C TYR A 302 -10.60 27.32 10.14
N THR A 303 -9.46 26.85 10.64
CA THR A 303 -8.21 27.60 10.78
C THR A 303 -7.11 26.90 9.97
N ALA A 304 -6.75 27.43 8.79
CA ALA A 304 -5.73 26.85 7.91
C ALA A 304 -4.40 26.57 8.62
N SER A 305 -3.97 27.50 9.48
CA SER A 305 -2.71 27.39 10.22
C SER A 305 -2.65 26.25 11.24
N ARG A 306 -3.76 25.55 11.51
CA ARG A 306 -3.77 24.35 12.36
C ARG A 306 -3.46 23.07 11.59
N HIS A 307 -3.48 23.13 10.25
CA HIS A 307 -3.33 21.97 9.39
C HIS A 307 -2.04 22.11 8.58
N ASN A 308 -1.18 21.09 8.68
CA ASN A 308 0.05 21.02 7.89
C ASN A 308 -0.29 20.50 6.47
N ILE A 309 -1.02 21.32 5.71
CA ILE A 309 -1.40 21.07 4.33
C ILE A 309 -0.23 21.50 3.45
N PRO A 310 0.51 20.59 2.80
CA PRO A 310 1.63 20.94 1.93
C PRO A 310 1.12 21.79 0.76
N GLY A 311 1.43 23.08 0.78
CA GLY A 311 0.81 24.09 -0.09
C GLY A 311 0.97 25.50 0.46
N HIS A 312 0.93 25.65 1.78
CA HIS A 312 1.58 26.80 2.42
C HIS A 312 3.07 26.52 2.46
N VAL A 313 3.83 27.29 1.69
CA VAL A 313 5.30 27.33 1.69
C VAL A 313 5.79 27.26 3.14
N ASP A 314 6.46 26.18 3.51
CA ASP A 314 7.37 26.22 4.65
C ASP A 314 8.54 27.10 4.20
N PRO A 315 8.67 28.35 4.69
CA PRO A 315 9.74 29.24 4.25
C PRO A 315 11.12 28.71 4.65
N ASP A 316 11.16 27.71 5.55
CA ASP A 316 12.36 27.09 6.08
C ASP A 316 12.60 25.67 5.56
N GLY A 317 11.75 25.18 4.64
CA GLY A 317 11.91 23.87 4.01
C GLY A 317 13.13 23.85 3.10
N GLU A 318 14.10 22.98 3.38
CA GLU A 318 15.29 22.80 2.54
C GLU A 318 14.86 22.45 1.11
N GLY A 319 14.93 23.45 0.23
CA GLY A 319 14.64 23.27 -1.18
C GLY A 319 15.54 22.19 -1.76
N LEU A 320 14.95 21.20 -2.42
CA LEU A 320 15.67 20.32 -3.31
C LEU A 320 16.21 21.18 -4.45
N GLU A 321 17.51 21.52 -4.38
CA GLU A 321 18.20 22.19 -5.45
C GLU A 321 18.05 21.37 -6.74
N SER A 322 17.52 22.02 -7.78
CA SER A 322 17.44 21.44 -9.13
C SER A 322 18.85 21.24 -9.69
N PRO A 323 19.27 20.01 -10.05
CA PRO A 323 20.52 19.83 -10.76
C PRO A 323 20.29 20.16 -12.24
N ALA A 324 20.49 21.43 -12.57
CA ALA A 324 20.79 21.81 -13.94
C ALA A 324 22.23 21.35 -14.26
N ALA A 325 22.33 20.51 -15.28
CA ALA A 325 23.54 20.11 -16.02
C ALA A 325 24.38 18.93 -15.46
N GLU A 326 24.69 18.06 -16.44
CA GLU A 326 25.58 16.89 -16.44
C GLU A 326 25.05 15.64 -15.73
N ARG A 327 24.72 14.61 -16.54
CA ARG A 327 24.50 13.24 -16.09
C ARG A 327 25.82 12.71 -15.51
N GLU A 328 26.04 12.96 -14.24
CA GLU A 328 26.92 12.12 -13.44
C GLU A 328 26.12 10.85 -13.12
N ILE A 329 26.59 9.71 -13.65
CA ILE A 329 26.14 8.41 -13.17
C ILE A 329 26.44 8.45 -11.68
N VAL A 330 25.40 8.37 -10.85
CA VAL A 330 25.56 8.21 -9.40
C VAL A 330 26.19 6.84 -9.20
N ASP A 331 27.52 6.82 -9.24
CA ASP A 331 28.34 5.75 -8.67
C ASP A 331 28.09 5.86 -7.18
N MET A 332 27.10 5.11 -6.70
CA MET A 332 26.84 4.95 -5.28
C MET A 332 28.14 4.38 -4.70
N ASP A 333 28.89 5.25 -4.03
CA ASP A 333 30.18 4.91 -3.45
C ASP A 333 29.96 3.73 -2.49
N LEU A 334 30.92 2.81 -2.46
CA LEU A 334 30.89 1.69 -1.53
C LEU A 334 30.74 2.20 -0.09
N ASP A 335 31.27 3.39 0.19
CA ASP A 335 31.16 4.04 1.49
C ASP A 335 29.72 4.49 1.80
N GLU A 336 28.97 5.02 0.82
CA GLU A 336 27.54 5.37 0.99
C GLU A 336 26.68 4.11 1.19
N TRP A 337 27.00 3.02 0.48
CA TRP A 337 26.34 1.72 0.67
C TRP A 337 26.67 1.11 2.04
N VAL A 338 27.91 1.25 2.51
CA VAL A 338 28.34 0.77 3.84
C VAL A 338 27.69 1.59 4.95
N GLU A 339 27.58 2.91 4.81
CA GLU A 339 26.86 3.78 5.74
C GLU A 339 25.36 3.39 5.78
N GLU A 340 24.73 3.15 4.63
CA GLU A 340 23.33 2.70 4.58
C GLU A 340 23.13 1.31 5.23
N GLN A 341 24.09 0.40 5.11
CA GLN A 341 24.07 -0.89 5.82
C GLN A 341 24.35 -0.76 7.32
N ASN A 342 25.16 0.23 7.73
CA ASN A 342 25.45 0.49 9.13
C ASN A 342 24.25 1.15 9.84
N GLU A 343 23.55 2.08 9.20
CA GLU A 343 22.30 2.65 9.72
C GLU A 343 21.20 1.58 9.88
N GLU A 344 21.09 0.64 8.93
CA GLU A 344 20.19 -0.52 9.05
C GLU A 344 20.62 -1.46 10.21
N GLN A 345 21.93 -1.64 10.44
CA GLN A 345 22.44 -2.43 11.57
C GLN A 345 22.23 -1.74 12.91
N GLU A 346 22.36 -0.42 13.00
CA GLU A 346 22.10 0.35 14.22
C GLU A 346 20.61 0.34 14.59
N ALA A 347 19.70 0.47 13.61
CA ALA A 347 18.26 0.33 13.85
C ALA A 347 17.88 -1.09 14.31
N VAL A 348 18.55 -2.12 13.79
CA VAL A 348 18.39 -3.51 14.24
C VAL A 348 18.99 -3.72 15.63
N ALA A 349 20.13 -3.10 15.94
CA ALA A 349 20.76 -3.14 17.25
C ALA A 349 19.90 -2.46 18.33
N GLU A 350 19.26 -1.33 18.03
CA GLU A 350 18.34 -0.64 18.96
C GLU A 350 17.12 -1.52 19.31
N THR A 351 16.62 -2.31 18.34
CA THR A 351 15.56 -3.30 18.60
C THR A 351 16.05 -4.54 19.36
N ALA A 352 17.35 -4.86 19.29
CA ALA A 352 17.97 -5.93 20.06
C ALA A 352 18.26 -5.50 21.51
N ASP A 353 18.64 -4.24 21.74
CA ASP A 353 18.92 -3.68 23.07
C ASP A 353 17.63 -3.61 23.92
N ARG A 354 16.49 -3.29 23.28
CA ARG A 354 15.14 -3.38 23.89
C ARG A 354 14.71 -4.82 24.23
N ARG A 355 15.39 -5.82 23.66
CA ARG A 355 15.18 -7.26 23.86
C ARG A 355 16.06 -7.78 25.00
N GLU A 356 17.30 -7.31 25.10
CA GLU A 356 18.20 -7.59 26.23
C GLU A 356 17.66 -7.03 27.55
N SER A 357 17.00 -5.87 27.55
CA SER A 357 16.36 -5.32 28.76
C SER A 357 15.18 -6.16 29.27
N LEU A 358 14.53 -6.93 28.39
CA LEU A 358 13.46 -7.86 28.77
C LEU A 358 14.05 -9.18 29.29
N ASP A 359 15.11 -9.69 28.67
CA ASP A 359 15.80 -10.89 29.12
C ASP A 359 16.53 -10.68 30.48
N GLU A 360 17.03 -9.48 30.77
CA GLU A 360 17.54 -9.09 32.10
C GLU A 360 16.44 -9.06 33.17
N TRP A 361 15.25 -8.55 32.83
CA TRP A 361 14.11 -8.54 33.75
C TRP A 361 13.61 -9.96 34.08
N PHE A 362 13.61 -10.88 33.11
CA PHE A 362 13.18 -12.27 33.31
C PHE A 362 14.25 -13.17 33.94
N SER A 363 15.54 -12.92 33.70
CA SER A 363 16.65 -13.67 34.31
C SER A 363 16.85 -13.37 35.80
N ALA A 364 16.35 -12.23 36.29
CA ALA A 364 16.33 -11.89 37.71
C ALA A 364 15.37 -12.75 38.56
N VAL A 365 14.48 -13.54 37.95
CA VAL A 365 13.51 -14.40 38.65
C VAL A 365 13.86 -15.88 38.43
N THR A 366 14.82 -16.36 39.23
CA THR A 366 15.22 -17.79 39.43
C THR A 366 15.83 -18.56 38.22
N PRO A 367 17.01 -19.22 38.38
CA PRO A 367 17.61 -20.04 37.33
C PRO A 367 16.79 -21.30 37.06
N GLY A 368 16.28 -21.46 35.83
CA GLY A 368 15.53 -22.64 35.38
C GLY A 368 14.32 -22.33 34.48
N ILE A 369 13.85 -21.08 34.47
CA ILE A 369 12.65 -20.67 33.71
C ILE A 369 12.96 -20.39 32.23
N GLY A 370 14.21 -20.01 31.88
CA GLY A 370 14.57 -19.61 30.51
C GLY A 370 14.29 -20.68 29.44
N ALA A 371 14.57 -21.96 29.73
CA ALA A 371 14.29 -23.05 28.80
C ALA A 371 12.78 -23.31 28.63
N MET A 372 11.98 -23.09 29.68
CA MET A 372 10.52 -23.26 29.65
C MET A 372 9.84 -22.08 28.92
N VAL A 373 10.39 -20.87 29.05
CA VAL A 373 9.89 -19.68 28.36
C VAL A 373 10.21 -19.72 26.87
N SER A 374 11.43 -20.10 26.46
CA SER A 374 11.77 -20.15 25.03
C SER A 374 10.91 -21.17 24.26
N THR A 375 10.66 -22.35 24.84
CA THR A 375 9.78 -23.36 24.24
C THR A 375 8.32 -22.94 24.24
N THR A 376 7.85 -22.25 25.29
CA THR A 376 6.47 -21.74 25.35
C THR A 376 6.25 -20.61 24.34
N VAL A 377 7.22 -19.69 24.19
CA VAL A 377 7.18 -18.61 23.21
C VAL A 377 7.21 -19.17 21.79
N ALA A 378 8.07 -20.15 21.50
CA ALA A 378 8.10 -20.81 20.20
C ALA A 378 6.78 -21.54 19.88
N ALA A 379 6.19 -22.24 20.87
CA ALA A 379 4.89 -22.90 20.72
C ALA A 379 3.75 -21.88 20.53
N MET A 380 3.75 -20.78 21.25
CA MET A 380 2.80 -19.67 21.07
C MET A 380 2.92 -19.06 19.68
N GLN A 381 4.14 -18.84 19.20
CA GLN A 381 4.40 -18.28 17.87
C GLN A 381 3.92 -19.22 16.76
N GLN A 382 4.17 -20.53 16.90
CA GLN A 382 3.64 -21.53 15.94
C GLN A 382 2.11 -21.63 15.99
N THR A 383 1.50 -21.51 17.18
CA THR A 383 0.04 -21.52 17.37
C THR A 383 -0.59 -20.27 16.75
N TRP A 384 0.06 -19.10 16.91
CA TRP A 384 -0.37 -17.83 16.32
C TRP A 384 -0.29 -17.83 14.80
N GLU A 385 0.82 -18.32 14.23
CA GLU A 385 0.97 -18.47 12.78
C GLU A 385 0.01 -19.52 12.20
N ARG A 386 -0.42 -20.50 12.99
CA ARG A 386 -1.50 -21.41 12.61
C ARG A 386 -2.87 -20.72 12.68
N ALA A 387 -3.16 -19.95 13.73
CA ALA A 387 -4.41 -19.20 13.85
C ALA A 387 -4.57 -18.16 12.74
N LYS A 388 -3.49 -17.49 12.31
CA LYS A 388 -3.48 -16.62 11.12
C LYS A 388 -3.83 -17.40 9.84
N ARG A 389 -3.27 -18.60 9.67
CA ARG A 389 -3.54 -19.47 8.51
C ARG A 389 -4.97 -20.00 8.51
N GLU A 390 -5.50 -20.38 9.66
CA GLU A 390 -6.89 -20.85 9.79
C GLU A 390 -7.90 -19.71 9.62
N LYS A 391 -7.60 -18.50 10.13
CA LYS A 391 -8.40 -17.29 9.85
C LYS A 391 -8.47 -16.99 8.35
N ALA A 392 -7.32 -17.03 7.66
CA ALA A 392 -7.26 -16.83 6.21
C ALA A 392 -8.02 -17.92 5.43
N ALA A 393 -8.06 -19.16 5.92
CA ALA A 393 -8.82 -20.25 5.32
C ALA A 393 -10.34 -20.09 5.51
N ILE A 394 -10.79 -19.65 6.70
CA ILE A 394 -12.21 -19.40 7.02
C ILE A 394 -12.78 -18.23 6.20
N GLU A 395 -11.95 -17.22 5.88
CA GLU A 395 -12.35 -16.10 5.02
C GLU A 395 -12.62 -16.54 3.56
N HIS A 396 -12.27 -17.76 3.15
CA HIS A 396 -12.38 -18.23 1.75
C HIS A 396 -13.26 -19.49 1.58
N ASP A 397 -13.57 -20.26 2.63
CA ASP A 397 -14.56 -21.35 2.59
C ASP A 397 -15.63 -21.22 3.71
N PRO A 398 -16.90 -20.94 3.38
CA PRO A 398 -17.97 -20.77 4.35
C PRO A 398 -18.39 -22.07 5.06
N ARG A 399 -17.83 -23.23 4.70
CA ARG A 399 -18.09 -24.52 5.37
C ARG A 399 -17.18 -24.78 6.58
N THR A 400 -16.10 -24.01 6.73
CA THR A 400 -15.19 -24.11 7.87
C THR A 400 -15.71 -23.33 9.07
N ALA A 401 -16.01 -24.01 10.18
CA ALA A 401 -16.44 -23.38 11.43
C ALA A 401 -15.26 -23.25 12.41
N TRP A 402 -15.23 -22.16 13.17
CA TRP A 402 -14.25 -21.99 14.25
C TRP A 402 -14.40 -23.11 15.30
N PRO A 403 -13.29 -23.64 15.84
CA PRO A 403 -13.37 -24.43 17.07
C PRO A 403 -14.00 -23.55 18.16
N SER A 404 -14.93 -24.12 18.93
CA SER A 404 -15.58 -23.34 19.99
C SER A 404 -14.54 -22.77 20.98
N PRO A 405 -14.79 -21.61 21.62
CA PRO A 405 -13.83 -20.99 22.52
C PRO A 405 -13.32 -21.94 23.62
N LYS A 406 -14.20 -22.83 24.11
CA LYS A 406 -13.85 -23.89 25.07
C LYS A 406 -12.86 -24.91 24.49
N ARG A 407 -12.97 -25.23 23.20
CA ARG A 407 -12.07 -26.15 22.48
C ARG A 407 -10.71 -25.50 22.21
N GLY A 408 -10.68 -24.22 21.81
CA GLY A 408 -9.43 -23.46 21.64
C GLY A 408 -8.61 -23.38 22.93
N VAL A 409 -9.26 -23.07 24.06
CA VAL A 409 -8.61 -23.02 25.38
C VAL A 409 -8.04 -24.37 25.79
N LYS A 410 -8.75 -25.48 25.52
CA LYS A 410 -8.28 -26.84 25.84
C LYS A 410 -7.02 -27.21 25.05
N THR A 411 -6.95 -26.86 23.76
CA THR A 411 -5.78 -27.12 22.91
C THR A 411 -4.55 -26.34 23.37
N VAL A 412 -4.71 -25.06 23.68
CA VAL A 412 -3.61 -24.22 24.19
C VAL A 412 -3.11 -24.75 25.54
N ALA A 413 -4.01 -25.15 26.44
CA ALA A 413 -3.64 -25.73 27.73
C ALA A 413 -2.85 -27.03 27.57
N LEU A 414 -3.25 -27.91 26.64
CA LEU A 414 -2.60 -29.20 26.42
C LEU A 414 -1.21 -29.04 25.79
N LEU A 415 -1.05 -28.11 24.85
CA LEU A 415 0.25 -27.75 24.27
C LEU A 415 1.19 -27.13 25.31
N THR A 416 0.66 -26.29 26.20
CA THR A 416 1.43 -25.65 27.27
C THR A 416 1.93 -26.69 28.28
N VAL A 417 1.08 -27.63 28.70
CA VAL A 417 1.48 -28.73 29.59
C VAL A 417 2.52 -29.64 28.92
N PHE A 418 2.35 -29.97 27.65
CA PHE A 418 3.31 -30.78 26.91
C PHE A 418 4.68 -30.09 26.78
N ALA A 419 4.70 -28.81 26.40
CA ALA A 419 5.92 -28.01 26.33
C ALA A 419 6.62 -27.92 27.70
N GLY A 420 5.86 -27.73 28.78
CA GLY A 420 6.37 -27.74 30.15
C GLY A 420 7.00 -29.08 30.55
N LEU A 421 6.37 -30.22 30.22
CA LEU A 421 6.89 -31.56 30.51
C LEU A 421 8.18 -31.87 29.73
N VAL A 422 8.26 -31.44 28.47
CA VAL A 422 9.47 -31.54 27.65
C VAL A 422 10.59 -30.68 28.24
N GLY A 423 10.29 -29.43 28.60
CA GLY A 423 11.26 -28.52 29.24
C GLY A 423 11.80 -29.06 30.57
N VAL A 424 10.95 -29.66 31.41
CA VAL A 424 11.37 -30.30 32.67
C VAL A 424 12.25 -31.52 32.43
N ASN A 425 11.92 -32.38 31.45
CA ASN A 425 12.76 -33.54 31.12
C ASN A 425 14.16 -33.10 30.62
N LEU A 426 14.22 -32.10 29.74
CA LEU A 426 15.48 -31.57 29.24
C LEU A 426 16.33 -30.96 30.36
N ALA A 427 15.71 -30.21 31.28
CA ALA A 427 16.39 -29.65 32.44
C ALA A 427 16.94 -30.72 33.39
N LEU A 428 16.20 -31.82 33.61
CA LEU A 428 16.66 -32.95 34.44
C LEU A 428 17.84 -33.70 33.82
N GLU A 429 17.96 -33.73 32.50
CA GLU A 429 19.12 -34.29 31.79
C GLU A 429 20.28 -33.28 31.63
N GLY A 430 20.16 -32.09 32.22
CA GLY A 430 21.18 -31.03 32.14
C GLY A 430 21.24 -30.35 30.77
N TYR A 431 20.22 -30.52 29.94
CA TYR A 431 20.13 -29.98 28.59
C TYR A 431 19.30 -28.70 28.57
N ALA A 432 19.95 -27.55 28.33
CA ALA A 432 19.30 -26.25 28.21
C ALA A 432 19.54 -25.69 26.80
N PRO A 433 18.71 -26.07 25.80
CA PRO A 433 18.91 -25.60 24.44
C PRO A 433 18.59 -24.10 24.36
N SER A 434 19.58 -23.31 23.92
CA SER A 434 19.43 -21.87 23.69
C SER A 434 18.90 -21.55 22.28
N SER A 435 18.93 -22.54 21.37
CA SER A 435 18.51 -22.37 19.98
C SER A 435 17.83 -23.63 19.42
N VAL A 436 17.14 -23.46 18.28
CA VAL A 436 16.55 -24.57 17.51
C VAL A 436 17.62 -25.50 16.94
N VAL A 437 18.83 -24.97 16.69
CA VAL A 437 19.99 -25.75 16.23
C VAL A 437 20.53 -26.65 17.34
N ASP A 438 20.52 -26.18 18.59
CA ASP A 438 20.86 -27.01 19.75
C ASP A 438 19.86 -28.17 19.87
N LEU A 439 18.57 -27.90 19.69
CA LEU A 439 17.52 -28.93 19.73
C LEU A 439 17.76 -30.09 18.74
N ALA A 440 18.39 -29.82 17.58
CA ALA A 440 18.72 -30.84 16.58
C ALA A 440 19.89 -31.75 17.01
N ASN A 441 20.71 -31.30 17.98
CA ASN A 441 21.81 -32.06 18.58
C ASN A 441 21.40 -32.75 19.89
N ALA A 442 20.12 -32.68 20.28
CA ALA A 442 19.61 -33.39 21.45
C ALA A 442 19.78 -34.91 21.27
N PRO A 443 19.89 -35.68 22.38
CA PRO A 443 19.95 -37.13 22.32
C PRO A 443 18.86 -37.70 21.39
N PRO A 444 19.18 -38.62 20.46
CA PRO A 444 18.24 -39.09 19.44
C PRO A 444 16.90 -39.61 20.01
N LEU A 445 16.94 -40.20 21.21
CA LEU A 445 15.75 -40.66 21.94
C LEU A 445 14.78 -39.51 22.31
N LEU A 446 15.31 -38.34 22.68
CA LEU A 446 14.50 -37.15 22.99
C LEU A 446 13.89 -36.54 21.73
N VAL A 447 14.65 -36.48 20.63
CA VAL A 447 14.14 -36.00 19.33
C VAL A 447 13.02 -36.92 18.81
N VAL A 448 13.21 -38.24 18.92
CA VAL A 448 12.18 -39.23 18.57
C VAL A 448 10.97 -39.13 19.49
N GLY A 449 11.17 -38.98 20.81
CA GLY A 449 10.09 -38.79 21.78
C GLY A 449 9.28 -37.52 21.53
N PHE A 450 9.94 -36.41 21.23
CA PHE A 450 9.29 -35.14 20.87
C PHE A 450 8.50 -35.27 19.56
N ALA A 451 9.09 -35.87 18.53
CA ALA A 451 8.42 -36.10 17.24
C ALA A 451 7.19 -37.02 17.39
N LEU A 452 7.29 -38.09 18.18
CA LEU A 452 6.18 -39.00 18.48
C LEU A 452 5.09 -38.31 19.34
N GLY A 453 5.49 -37.47 20.29
CA GLY A 453 4.57 -36.68 21.11
C GLY A 453 3.81 -35.65 20.27
N MET A 454 4.50 -34.91 19.39
CA MET A 454 3.89 -34.03 18.39
C MET A 454 2.97 -34.80 17.44
N ALA A 455 3.39 -35.95 16.93
CA ALA A 455 2.57 -36.79 16.07
C ALA A 455 1.31 -37.30 16.80
N ASN A 456 1.40 -37.65 18.08
CA ASN A 456 0.26 -38.06 18.90
C ASN A 456 -0.69 -36.88 19.19
N VAL A 457 -0.16 -35.69 19.51
CA VAL A 457 -0.96 -34.47 19.65
C VAL A 457 -1.68 -34.16 18.33
N LEU A 458 -0.97 -34.20 17.20
CA LEU A 458 -1.55 -33.98 15.87
C LEU A 458 -2.57 -35.05 15.48
N TRP A 459 -2.37 -36.30 15.89
CA TRP A 459 -3.32 -37.40 15.67
C TRP A 459 -4.59 -37.23 16.52
N GLN A 460 -4.47 -36.87 17.80
CA GLN A 460 -5.62 -36.55 18.66
C GLN A 460 -6.34 -35.26 18.23
N LEU A 461 -5.65 -34.36 17.52
CA LEU A 461 -6.26 -33.20 16.88
C LEU A 461 -7.06 -33.57 15.62
N ARG A 462 -6.78 -34.71 14.96
CA ARG A 462 -7.48 -35.16 13.75
C ARG A 462 -8.90 -35.66 14.04
N ASP A 463 -9.13 -36.21 15.24
CA ASP A 463 -10.47 -36.54 15.75
C ASP A 463 -11.32 -35.29 16.09
N LEU A 464 -10.81 -34.08 15.86
CA LEU A 464 -11.53 -32.82 16.11
C LEU A 464 -12.14 -32.20 14.85
N GLU A 465 -11.94 -32.80 13.67
CA GLU A 465 -12.45 -32.32 12.37
C GLU A 465 -13.74 -33.02 11.93
N GLU A 466 -14.14 -34.13 12.56
CA GLU A 466 -15.44 -34.73 12.27
C GLU A 466 -16.53 -34.04 13.12
N PRO A 467 -17.58 -33.46 12.49
CA PRO A 467 -18.73 -33.00 13.25
C PRO A 467 -19.33 -34.21 13.99
N ASP A 468 -19.77 -34.00 15.23
CA ASP A 468 -20.57 -34.98 15.95
C ASP A 468 -21.69 -35.44 14.99
N ALA A 469 -21.62 -36.69 14.53
CA ALA A 469 -22.73 -37.32 13.85
C ALA A 469 -23.82 -37.54 14.90
N THR A 470 -24.57 -36.49 15.23
CA THR A 470 -25.81 -36.63 15.98
C THR A 470 -26.92 -37.14 15.04
N PRO A 471 -27.82 -37.99 15.56
CA PRO A 471 -28.87 -38.66 14.79
C PRO A 471 -29.93 -37.73 14.20
#